data_AF-H2Y058-F1
#
_entry.id   AF-H2Y058-F1
#
_cell.length_a   1.000
_cell.length_b   1.000
_cell.length_c   1.000
_cell.angle_alpha   90.00
_cell.angle_beta   90.00
_cell.angle_gamma   90.00
#
_symmetry.space_group_name_H-M   'P 1'
#
loop_
_entity.id
_entity.type
_entity.pdbx_description
1 polymer ?
#
loop_
_entity_poly.entity_id
_entity_poly.type
_entity_poly.pdbx_seq_one_letter_code
_entity_poly.pdbx_strand_id
1 'polypeptide(L)'
;TLGRMVDDDYPQELNDVFRSFDSKLSTAEKTLQPLFKNQRCDLTREMEPLEIAKLDLVTAYAVNSFYWTYLIASGVNPKTHPVKQELDRIKTYMGKVNEIENRKNAPRLEKEAAKRFIRSAMFDSDDKKKDEDHKPTSTVDQPKPSAPTSDPKTPESSLPKQQSSNKDWNKKRTNKRRRSKSSKKKKVDES
;
A
#
# COMPACT_ATOMS: atom_id res chain seq x y z
N THR A 1 17.74 -43.49 -26.41
CA THR A 1 17.17 -42.84 -27.61
C THR A 1 16.04 -41.95 -27.14
N LEU A 2 16.22 -40.62 -27.10
CA LEU A 2 15.09 -39.74 -26.77
C LEU A 2 14.17 -39.64 -28.00
N GLY A 3 12.87 -39.83 -27.80
CA GLY A 3 11.90 -39.59 -28.85
C GLY A 3 11.89 -38.12 -29.22
N ARG A 4 11.94 -37.82 -30.53
CA ARG A 4 11.50 -36.52 -31.04
C ARG A 4 10.03 -36.38 -30.62
N MET A 5 9.70 -35.39 -29.79
CA MET A 5 8.31 -34.96 -29.66
C MET A 5 7.85 -34.52 -31.05
N VAL A 6 6.84 -35.21 -31.59
CA VAL A 6 6.23 -34.88 -32.87
C VAL A 6 5.05 -33.96 -32.57
N ASP A 7 4.89 -32.89 -33.35
CA ASP A 7 3.84 -31.89 -33.14
C ASP A 7 2.41 -32.41 -33.44
N ASP A 8 2.21 -33.72 -33.61
CA ASP A 8 0.95 -34.40 -33.96
C ASP A 8 0.19 -35.00 -32.76
N ASP A 9 0.81 -35.13 -31.58
CA ASP A 9 0.20 -35.79 -30.39
C ASP A 9 -0.95 -34.98 -29.75
N TYR A 10 -1.23 -33.76 -30.22
CA TYR A 10 -2.26 -32.87 -29.66
C TYR A 10 -2.85 -31.89 -30.69
N PRO A 11 -4.05 -31.30 -30.42
CA PRO A 11 -4.70 -30.35 -31.33
C PRO A 11 -3.86 -29.10 -31.59
N GLN A 12 -3.72 -28.70 -32.86
CA GLN A 12 -2.82 -27.63 -33.31
C GLN A 12 -3.14 -26.26 -32.68
N GLU A 13 -4.37 -26.05 -32.23
CA GLU A 13 -4.83 -24.86 -31.51
C GLU A 13 -4.10 -24.65 -30.17
N LEU A 14 -3.49 -25.70 -29.62
CA LEU A 14 -2.71 -25.62 -28.38
C LEU A 14 -1.25 -25.18 -28.61
N ASN A 15 -0.74 -25.20 -29.85
CA ASN A 15 0.64 -24.81 -30.17
C ASN A 15 0.99 -23.42 -29.63
N ASP A 16 0.14 -22.42 -29.88
CA ASP A 16 0.37 -21.05 -29.42
C ASP A 16 0.21 -20.93 -27.90
N VAL A 17 -0.66 -21.74 -27.29
CA VAL A 17 -0.79 -21.82 -25.83
C VAL A 17 0.52 -22.31 -25.21
N PHE A 18 1.05 -23.44 -25.70
CA PHE A 18 2.30 -24.04 -25.22
C PHE A 18 3.52 -23.15 -25.51
N ARG A 19 3.67 -22.61 -26.72
CA ARG A 19 4.73 -21.64 -27.06
C ARG A 19 4.68 -20.41 -26.16
N SER A 20 3.48 -19.88 -25.88
CA SER A 20 3.33 -18.76 -24.94
C SER A 20 3.61 -19.14 -23.49
N PHE A 21 3.41 -20.40 -23.10
CA PHE A 21 3.66 -20.90 -21.75
C PHE A 21 5.14 -21.15 -21.51
N ASP A 22 5.81 -21.84 -22.44
CA ASP A 22 7.26 -22.04 -22.45
C ASP A 22 8.02 -20.70 -22.44
N SER A 23 7.64 -19.76 -23.29
CA SER A 23 8.22 -18.40 -23.31
C SER A 23 8.10 -17.68 -21.96
N LYS A 24 6.96 -17.86 -21.26
CA LYS A 24 6.75 -17.30 -19.90
C LYS A 24 7.57 -18.04 -18.85
N LEU A 25 7.70 -19.36 -18.92
CA LEU A 25 8.57 -20.15 -18.03
C LEU A 25 10.05 -19.78 -18.25
N SER A 26 10.52 -19.77 -19.49
CA SER A 26 11.86 -19.31 -19.89
C SER A 26 12.16 -17.89 -19.38
N THR A 27 11.17 -16.99 -19.38
CA THR A 27 11.30 -15.63 -18.82
C THR A 27 11.39 -15.66 -17.29
N ALA A 28 10.51 -16.41 -16.62
CA ALA A 28 10.48 -16.54 -15.17
C ALA A 28 11.73 -17.23 -14.60
N GLU A 29 12.27 -18.23 -15.30
CA GLU A 29 13.54 -18.85 -14.94
C GLU A 29 14.67 -17.81 -15.01
N LYS A 30 14.80 -17.11 -16.15
CA LYS A 30 15.83 -16.07 -16.35
C LYS A 30 15.79 -14.96 -15.31
N THR A 31 14.61 -14.55 -14.82
CA THR A 31 14.51 -13.56 -13.73
C THR A 31 14.81 -14.12 -12.35
N LEU A 32 14.69 -15.44 -12.13
CA LEU A 32 15.00 -16.12 -10.88
C LEU A 32 16.43 -16.68 -10.79
N GLN A 33 17.14 -16.80 -11.92
CA GLN A 33 18.56 -17.20 -11.98
C GLN A 33 19.48 -16.50 -10.95
N PRO A 34 19.34 -15.20 -10.63
CA PRO A 34 20.14 -14.56 -9.57
C PRO A 34 19.89 -15.11 -8.15
N LEU A 35 18.72 -15.69 -7.88
CA LEU A 35 18.38 -16.33 -6.59
C LEU A 35 18.89 -17.78 -6.52
N PHE A 36 19.13 -18.42 -7.66
CA PHE A 36 19.68 -19.78 -7.73
C PHE A 36 21.22 -19.80 -7.75
N LYS A 37 21.86 -18.73 -8.25
CA LYS A 37 23.33 -18.64 -8.39
C LYS A 37 24.05 -18.07 -7.17
N ASN A 38 23.41 -17.20 -6.40
CA ASN A 38 24.01 -16.55 -5.24
C ASN A 38 23.54 -17.22 -3.94
N GLN A 39 24.40 -17.28 -2.91
CA GLN A 39 23.98 -17.77 -1.61
C GLN A 39 23.05 -16.75 -0.94
N ARG A 40 22.01 -17.22 -0.22
CA ARG A 40 21.05 -16.32 0.45
C ARG A 40 21.74 -15.32 1.38
N CYS A 41 22.83 -15.74 2.04
CA CYS A 41 23.64 -14.90 2.90
C CYS A 41 24.10 -13.62 2.18
N ASP A 42 24.68 -13.76 0.98
CA ASP A 42 25.22 -12.65 0.21
C ASP A 42 24.11 -11.72 -0.28
N LEU A 43 23.01 -12.29 -0.79
CA LEU A 43 21.80 -11.55 -1.18
C LEU A 43 21.25 -10.69 -0.04
N THR A 44 21.26 -11.20 1.21
CA THR A 44 20.70 -10.50 2.37
C THR A 44 21.69 -9.59 3.10
N ARG A 45 22.97 -9.59 2.74
CA ARG A 45 24.05 -8.99 3.55
C ARG A 45 23.95 -7.48 3.71
N GLU A 46 23.41 -6.79 2.71
CA GLU A 46 23.38 -5.32 2.63
C GLU A 46 21.95 -4.74 2.62
N MET A 47 20.93 -5.57 2.91
CA MET A 47 19.51 -5.20 2.88
C MET A 47 18.96 -4.76 4.25
N GLU A 48 17.97 -3.86 4.29
CA GLU A 48 17.19 -3.63 5.53
C GLU A 48 16.47 -4.95 5.92
N PRO A 49 16.34 -5.29 7.22
CA PRO A 49 15.47 -6.40 7.66
C PRO A 49 14.04 -6.39 7.10
N LEU A 50 13.51 -5.21 6.72
CA LEU A 50 12.22 -5.07 6.03
C LEU A 50 12.26 -5.54 4.56
N GLU A 51 13.40 -5.36 3.89
CA GLU A 51 13.65 -5.80 2.51
C GLU A 51 13.94 -7.30 2.45
N ILE A 52 14.70 -7.83 3.42
CA ILE A 52 14.86 -9.29 3.62
C ILE A 52 13.49 -9.95 3.78
N ALA A 53 12.62 -9.39 4.63
CA ALA A 53 11.25 -9.88 4.79
C ALA A 53 10.39 -9.79 3.52
N LYS A 54 10.61 -8.78 2.65
CA LYS A 54 9.99 -8.71 1.32
C LYS A 54 10.51 -9.83 0.40
N LEU A 55 11.83 -10.04 0.35
CA LEU A 55 12.49 -11.06 -0.47
C LEU A 55 12.03 -12.48 -0.10
N ASP A 56 12.00 -12.82 1.19
CA ASP A 56 11.53 -14.13 1.67
C ASP A 56 10.04 -14.35 1.33
N LEU A 57 9.19 -13.33 1.49
CA LEU A 57 7.76 -13.44 1.15
C LEU A 57 7.51 -13.56 -0.36
N VAL A 58 8.27 -12.85 -1.20
CA VAL A 58 8.19 -12.97 -2.67
C VAL A 58 8.69 -14.34 -3.12
N THR A 59 9.77 -14.85 -2.53
CA THR A 59 10.31 -16.19 -2.82
C THR A 59 9.31 -17.28 -2.44
N ALA A 60 8.73 -17.21 -1.23
CA ALA A 60 7.68 -18.13 -0.79
C ALA A 60 6.43 -18.05 -1.67
N TYR A 61 6.03 -16.85 -2.11
CA TYR A 61 4.92 -16.67 -3.04
C TYR A 61 5.20 -17.29 -4.41
N ALA A 62 6.40 -17.12 -4.95
CA ALA A 62 6.81 -17.68 -6.24
C ALA A 62 6.76 -19.22 -6.23
N VAL A 63 7.39 -19.86 -5.24
CA VAL A 63 7.37 -21.33 -5.08
C VAL A 63 5.94 -21.88 -4.98
N ASN A 64 5.09 -21.26 -4.16
CA ASN A 64 3.68 -21.66 -4.05
C ASN A 64 2.87 -21.40 -5.33
N SER A 65 3.24 -20.40 -6.14
CA SER A 65 2.57 -20.08 -7.41
C SER A 65 2.98 -21.05 -8.53
N PHE A 66 4.25 -21.47 -8.59
CA PHE A 66 4.67 -22.55 -9.48
C PHE A 66 4.04 -23.88 -9.08
N TYR A 67 3.97 -24.20 -7.80
CA TYR A 67 3.29 -25.41 -7.33
C TYR A 67 1.77 -25.38 -7.61
N TRP A 68 1.11 -24.23 -7.49
CA TRP A 68 -0.27 -24.02 -7.96
C TRP A 68 -0.42 -24.29 -9.47
N THR A 69 0.56 -23.89 -10.28
CA THR A 69 0.58 -24.13 -11.73
C THR A 69 0.79 -25.60 -12.06
N TYR A 70 1.70 -26.27 -11.34
CA TYR A 70 1.97 -27.72 -11.45
C TYR A 70 0.72 -28.56 -11.13
N LEU A 71 -0.05 -28.20 -10.10
CA LEU A 71 -1.31 -28.88 -9.79
C LEU A 71 -2.31 -28.76 -10.94
N ILE A 72 -2.46 -27.57 -11.55
CA ILE A 72 -3.33 -27.37 -12.72
C ILE A 72 -2.86 -28.22 -13.90
N ALA A 73 -1.56 -28.24 -14.20
CA ALA A 73 -0.99 -29.07 -15.27
C ALA A 73 -1.17 -30.58 -15.01
N SER A 74 -1.23 -30.98 -13.73
CA SER A 74 -1.50 -32.35 -13.30
C SER A 74 -3.01 -32.69 -13.20
N GLY A 75 -3.90 -31.80 -13.66
CA GLY A 75 -5.36 -31.96 -13.59
C GLY A 75 -5.97 -31.80 -12.18
N VAL A 76 -5.16 -31.51 -11.16
CA VAL A 76 -5.61 -31.37 -9.77
C VAL A 76 -6.12 -29.95 -9.52
N ASN A 77 -7.35 -29.80 -9.04
CA ASN A 77 -7.93 -28.49 -8.73
C ASN A 77 -7.23 -27.84 -7.52
N PRO A 78 -6.40 -26.78 -7.69
CA PRO A 78 -5.62 -26.23 -6.58
C PRO A 78 -6.48 -25.46 -5.55
N LYS A 79 -7.77 -25.20 -5.85
CA LYS A 79 -8.68 -24.51 -4.92
C LYS A 79 -9.11 -25.39 -3.74
N THR A 80 -8.99 -26.71 -3.87
CA THR A 80 -9.23 -27.69 -2.78
C THR A 80 -7.92 -28.08 -2.06
N HIS A 81 -6.77 -27.84 -2.68
CA HIS A 81 -5.45 -28.22 -2.15
C HIS A 81 -4.93 -27.23 -1.08
N PRO A 82 -4.22 -27.69 -0.02
CA PRO A 82 -3.68 -26.83 1.04
C PRO A 82 -2.83 -25.62 0.60
N VAL A 83 -2.20 -25.67 -0.58
CA VAL A 83 -1.47 -24.53 -1.20
C VAL A 83 -2.29 -23.23 -1.22
N LYS A 84 -3.62 -23.31 -1.33
CA LYS A 84 -4.51 -22.14 -1.22
C LYS A 84 -4.39 -21.43 0.14
N GLN A 85 -4.35 -22.22 1.21
CA GLN A 85 -4.20 -21.70 2.58
C GLN A 85 -2.84 -21.03 2.74
N GLU A 86 -1.80 -21.61 2.13
CA GLU A 86 -0.43 -21.08 2.19
C GLU A 86 -0.29 -19.76 1.41
N LEU A 87 -0.90 -19.65 0.22
CA LEU A 87 -0.98 -18.39 -0.50
C LEU A 87 -1.76 -17.32 0.27
N ASP A 88 -2.83 -17.68 0.99
CA ASP A 88 -3.59 -16.75 1.83
C ASP A 88 -2.83 -16.37 3.12
N ARG A 89 -2.00 -17.28 3.67
CA ARG A 89 -1.04 -16.99 4.74
C ARG A 89 0.01 -15.98 4.27
N ILE A 90 0.66 -16.21 3.12
CA ILE A 90 1.67 -15.31 2.55
C ILE A 90 1.10 -13.92 2.28
N LYS A 91 -0.10 -13.81 1.67
CA LYS A 91 -0.80 -12.52 1.49
C LYS A 91 -1.04 -11.78 2.81
N THR A 92 -1.31 -12.52 3.90
CA THR A 92 -1.51 -11.94 5.23
C THR A 92 -0.22 -11.34 5.78
N TYR A 93 0.94 -11.98 5.58
CA TYR A 93 2.24 -11.43 5.96
C TYR A 93 2.69 -10.26 5.06
N MET A 94 2.45 -10.33 3.74
CA MET A 94 2.64 -9.17 2.84
C MET A 94 1.80 -7.96 3.28
N GLY A 95 0.58 -8.20 3.75
CA GLY A 95 -0.27 -7.18 4.37
C GLY A 95 0.38 -6.50 5.58
N LYS A 96 1.02 -7.28 6.47
CA LYS A 96 1.75 -6.76 7.65
C LYS A 96 2.99 -5.96 7.26
N VAL A 97 3.77 -6.43 6.28
CA VAL A 97 4.93 -5.69 5.76
C VAL A 97 4.51 -4.34 5.18
N ASN A 98 3.46 -4.32 4.35
CA ASN A 98 2.90 -3.09 3.82
C ASN A 98 2.35 -2.18 4.93
N GLU A 99 1.78 -2.71 6.01
CA GLU A 99 1.32 -1.90 7.15
C GLU A 99 2.49 -1.26 7.92
N ILE A 100 3.59 -1.99 8.14
CA ILE A 100 4.82 -1.47 8.75
C ILE A 100 5.42 -0.35 7.90
N GLU A 101 5.49 -0.55 6.59
CA GLU A 101 6.00 0.42 5.62
C GLU A 101 5.12 1.69 5.55
N ASN A 102 3.80 1.54 5.45
CA ASN A 102 2.88 2.69 5.51
C ASN A 102 2.94 3.41 6.88
N ARG A 103 3.25 2.70 7.97
CA ARG A 103 3.44 3.30 9.30
C ARG A 103 4.73 4.13 9.41
N LYS A 104 5.80 3.81 8.66
CA LYS A 104 6.97 4.71 8.54
C LYS A 104 6.56 6.07 7.95
N ASN A 105 5.63 6.05 7.00
CA ASN A 105 5.17 7.21 6.22
C ASN A 105 3.89 7.89 6.77
N ALA A 106 3.39 7.46 7.93
CA ALA A 106 2.15 7.99 8.50
C ALA A 106 2.36 9.40 9.12
N PRO A 107 1.41 10.34 8.95
CA PRO A 107 1.51 11.66 9.57
C PRO A 107 1.53 11.55 11.09
N ARG A 108 2.55 12.15 11.72
CA ARG A 108 2.71 12.16 13.17
C ARG A 108 1.76 13.18 13.79
N LEU A 109 0.88 12.73 14.69
CA LEU A 109 0.02 13.62 15.46
C LEU A 109 0.85 14.43 16.47
N GLU A 110 0.73 15.75 16.40
CA GLU A 110 1.44 16.67 17.28
C GLU A 110 0.75 16.72 18.66
N LYS A 111 1.40 16.11 19.66
CA LYS A 111 0.79 15.83 20.96
C LYS A 111 0.55 17.09 21.81
N GLU A 112 1.19 18.22 21.53
CA GLU A 112 0.96 19.45 22.27
C GLU A 112 -0.21 20.26 21.72
N ALA A 113 -0.28 20.49 20.41
CA ALA A 113 -1.46 21.09 19.77
C ALA A 113 -2.73 20.30 20.11
N ALA A 114 -2.69 18.97 20.11
CA ALA A 114 -3.80 18.15 20.59
C ALA A 114 -4.23 18.49 22.04
N LYS A 115 -3.26 18.65 22.97
CA LYS A 115 -3.54 19.11 24.34
C LYS A 115 -4.04 20.56 24.39
N ARG A 116 -3.54 21.44 23.53
CA ARG A 116 -3.96 22.86 23.43
C ARG A 116 -5.41 22.95 22.97
N PHE A 117 -5.79 22.22 21.92
CA PHE A 117 -7.18 22.14 21.43
C PHE A 117 -8.15 21.56 22.48
N ILE A 118 -7.74 20.50 23.20
CA ILE A 118 -8.55 19.95 24.30
C ILE A 118 -8.70 20.98 25.42
N ARG A 119 -7.62 21.67 25.82
CA ARG A 119 -7.68 22.70 26.85
C ARG A 119 -8.56 23.88 26.45
N SER A 120 -8.48 24.37 25.21
CA SER A 120 -9.35 25.46 24.73
C SER A 120 -10.81 25.03 24.60
N ALA A 121 -11.08 23.76 24.30
CA ALA A 121 -12.44 23.22 24.21
C ALA A 121 -13.05 22.87 25.60
N MET A 122 -12.24 22.88 26.67
CA MET A 122 -12.69 22.74 28.05
C MET A 122 -12.66 24.07 28.83
N PHE A 123 -12.24 25.18 28.21
CA PHE A 123 -12.20 26.50 28.83
C PHE A 123 -13.41 27.30 28.36
N ASP A 124 -14.56 27.05 28.97
CA ASP A 124 -15.77 27.83 28.72
C ASP A 124 -15.56 29.29 29.11
N SER A 125 -16.05 30.19 28.27
CA SER A 125 -15.82 31.64 28.44
C SER A 125 -16.86 32.34 29.32
N ASP A 126 -17.80 31.60 29.93
CA ASP A 126 -18.83 32.20 30.80
C ASP A 126 -18.28 32.78 32.12
N ASP A 127 -17.08 32.39 32.56
CA ASP A 127 -16.36 33.08 33.64
C ASP A 127 -15.95 34.53 33.26
N LYS A 128 -16.01 34.91 31.98
CA LYS A 128 -15.75 36.30 31.52
C LYS A 128 -17.01 37.17 31.46
N LYS A 129 -17.83 37.13 32.51
CA LYS A 129 -18.94 38.07 32.76
C LYS A 129 -18.83 38.78 34.12
N LYS A 130 -17.60 38.94 34.61
CA LYS A 130 -17.20 39.94 35.60
C LYS A 130 -15.88 40.57 35.10
N ASP A 131 -15.63 41.81 35.52
CA ASP A 131 -14.51 42.69 35.10
C ASP A 131 -14.72 43.48 33.78
N GLU A 132 -15.95 43.95 33.55
CA GLU A 132 -16.23 45.17 32.77
C GLU A 132 -16.31 46.38 33.72
N ASP A 133 -15.16 46.93 34.14
CA ASP A 133 -15.11 48.29 34.72
C ASP A 133 -13.69 48.90 34.79
N HIS A 134 -13.13 49.35 33.66
CA HIS A 134 -12.35 50.60 33.63
C HIS A 134 -12.23 51.23 32.24
N LYS A 135 -12.35 52.57 32.22
CA LYS A 135 -12.47 53.41 31.02
C LYS A 135 -11.10 53.86 30.46
N PRO A 136 -10.93 54.00 29.14
CA PRO A 136 -9.64 54.36 28.53
C PRO A 136 -9.28 55.86 28.62
N THR A 137 -7.98 56.14 28.54
CA THR A 137 -7.41 57.48 28.33
C THR A 137 -6.45 57.44 27.14
N SER A 138 -6.43 58.49 26.32
CA SER A 138 -5.59 58.62 25.13
C SER A 138 -4.61 59.79 25.28
N THR A 139 -3.36 59.59 24.85
CA THR A 139 -2.41 60.67 24.57
C THR A 139 -1.66 60.32 23.29
N VAL A 140 -1.48 61.30 22.41
CA VAL A 140 -0.82 61.16 21.09
C VAL A 140 0.46 61.98 21.10
N ASP A 141 1.55 61.44 20.52
CA ASP A 141 2.59 62.30 19.93
C ASP A 141 3.42 61.58 18.84
N GLN A 142 3.95 62.36 17.89
CA GLN A 142 4.74 62.01 16.67
C GLN A 142 5.37 63.33 16.13
N PRO A 143 6.28 63.39 15.10
CA PRO A 143 6.60 62.41 14.03
C PRO A 143 8.08 62.33 13.49
N LYS A 144 8.30 61.43 12.50
CA LYS A 144 9.30 61.48 11.37
C LYS A 144 10.83 61.38 11.69
N PRO A 145 11.69 61.03 10.69
CA PRO A 145 11.48 60.64 9.28
C PRO A 145 11.64 59.09 9.08
N SER A 146 12.15 58.39 8.04
CA SER A 146 12.93 58.66 6.79
C SER A 146 12.66 57.58 5.69
N ALA A 147 13.43 57.55 4.59
CA ALA A 147 13.34 56.63 3.41
C ALA A 147 14.75 56.47 2.74
N PRO A 148 15.00 55.74 1.61
CA PRO A 148 14.06 55.05 0.68
C PRO A 148 14.50 53.68 0.04
N THR A 149 13.53 53.01 -0.63
CA THR A 149 13.65 52.04 -1.77
C THR A 149 14.43 50.71 -1.60
N SER A 150 14.03 49.56 -2.15
CA SER A 150 13.32 49.29 -3.42
C SER A 150 12.56 47.94 -3.50
N ASP A 151 11.51 47.91 -4.34
CA ASP A 151 10.80 46.73 -4.91
C ASP A 151 11.31 46.44 -6.36
N PRO A 152 10.79 45.47 -7.15
CA PRO A 152 9.85 44.35 -6.89
C PRO A 152 10.33 42.96 -7.42
N LYS A 153 9.66 41.85 -7.01
CA LYS A 153 9.06 40.85 -7.96
C LYS A 153 8.35 39.66 -7.28
N THR A 154 7.13 39.39 -7.72
CA THR A 154 6.56 38.03 -7.80
C THR A 154 7.10 37.33 -9.07
N PRO A 155 7.16 35.98 -9.12
CA PRO A 155 6.13 35.31 -9.91
C PRO A 155 5.61 33.97 -9.36
N GLU A 156 4.37 33.70 -9.74
CA GLU A 156 3.64 32.44 -9.73
C GLU A 156 4.39 31.25 -10.36
N SER A 157 4.26 30.03 -9.79
CA SER A 157 4.29 28.77 -10.56
C SER A 157 3.87 27.50 -9.77
N SER A 158 2.81 26.84 -10.26
CA SER A 158 2.51 25.40 -10.24
C SER A 158 2.95 24.47 -9.07
N LEU A 159 1.97 23.89 -8.36
CA LEU A 159 2.15 22.62 -7.62
C LEU A 159 2.30 21.42 -8.58
N PRO A 160 3.21 20.45 -8.32
CA PRO A 160 3.23 19.17 -9.02
C PRO A 160 2.05 18.27 -8.61
N LYS A 161 1.13 17.98 -9.54
CA LYS A 161 0.14 16.90 -9.37
C LYS A 161 0.78 15.54 -9.65
N GLN A 162 1.32 14.86 -8.64
CA GLN A 162 1.65 13.43 -8.80
C GLN A 162 0.37 12.61 -9.02
N GLN A 163 0.41 11.76 -10.05
CA GLN A 163 -0.77 11.06 -10.57
C GLN A 163 -1.13 9.79 -9.78
N SER A 164 -2.38 9.34 -9.93
CA SER A 164 -2.98 8.34 -9.03
C SER A 164 -2.89 6.89 -9.53
N SER A 165 -2.32 6.00 -8.71
CA SER A 165 -2.53 4.55 -8.79
C SER A 165 -3.38 3.98 -7.64
N ASN A 166 -3.47 4.69 -6.51
CA ASN A 166 -3.92 4.14 -5.23
C ASN A 166 -5.45 3.99 -5.04
N LYS A 167 -6.26 4.10 -6.11
CA LYS A 167 -7.74 4.13 -6.02
C LYS A 167 -8.40 2.75 -5.93
N ASP A 168 -7.84 1.71 -6.55
CA ASP A 168 -8.56 0.42 -6.71
C ASP A 168 -8.41 -0.55 -5.53
N TRP A 169 -7.34 -0.47 -4.74
CA TRP A 169 -7.21 -1.26 -3.50
C TRP A 169 -8.30 -0.90 -2.49
N ASN A 170 -8.57 0.41 -2.32
CA ASN A 170 -9.56 0.88 -1.35
C ASN A 170 -11.01 0.60 -1.79
N LYS A 171 -11.33 0.70 -3.09
CA LYS A 171 -12.64 0.26 -3.65
C LYS A 171 -12.96 -1.20 -3.31
N LYS A 172 -11.97 -2.10 -3.36
CA LYS A 172 -12.16 -3.54 -3.05
C LYS A 172 -12.48 -3.77 -1.56
N ARG A 173 -11.84 -3.03 -0.63
CA ARG A 173 -12.14 -3.13 0.82
C ARG A 173 -13.54 -2.61 1.19
N THR A 174 -13.98 -1.48 0.61
CA THR A 174 -15.31 -0.91 0.94
C THR A 174 -16.45 -1.77 0.40
N ASN A 175 -16.33 -2.30 -0.82
CA ASN A 175 -17.39 -3.11 -1.43
C ASN A 175 -17.60 -4.46 -0.68
N LYS A 176 -16.51 -5.12 -0.23
CA LYS A 176 -16.60 -6.33 0.60
C LYS A 176 -17.38 -6.09 1.90
N ARG A 177 -17.18 -4.93 2.55
CA ARG A 177 -17.94 -4.50 3.76
C ARG A 177 -19.41 -4.17 3.50
N ARG A 178 -19.79 -3.75 2.29
CA ARG A 178 -21.21 -3.50 1.93
C ARG A 178 -21.97 -4.81 1.67
N ARG A 179 -21.37 -5.74 0.90
CA ARG A 179 -22.00 -7.05 0.62
C ARG A 179 -22.24 -7.85 1.91
N SER A 180 -21.30 -7.86 2.86
CA SER A 180 -21.46 -8.55 4.15
C SER A 180 -22.51 -7.94 5.09
N LYS A 181 -22.84 -6.64 4.94
CA LYS A 181 -23.97 -6.03 5.68
C LYS A 181 -25.31 -6.36 5.02
N SER A 182 -25.38 -6.35 3.69
CA SER A 182 -26.59 -6.72 2.94
C SER A 182 -27.01 -8.17 3.22
N SER A 183 -26.08 -9.13 3.14
CA SER A 183 -26.36 -10.54 3.43
C SER A 183 -26.74 -10.82 4.90
N LYS A 184 -26.32 -9.96 5.85
CA LYS A 184 -26.70 -10.09 7.26
C LYS A 184 -28.05 -9.41 7.58
N LYS A 185 -28.52 -8.45 6.77
CA LYS A 185 -29.86 -7.89 6.95
C LYS A 185 -30.94 -8.79 6.34
N LYS A 186 -30.75 -9.28 5.11
CA LYS A 186 -31.75 -10.14 4.43
C LYS A 186 -32.01 -11.50 5.12
N LYS A 187 -31.24 -11.86 6.16
CA LYS A 187 -31.44 -13.08 6.97
C LYS A 187 -32.08 -12.81 8.34
N VAL A 188 -32.73 -11.65 8.48
CA VAL A 188 -33.50 -11.23 9.67
C VAL A 188 -34.95 -10.91 9.29
N ASP A 189 -35.19 -10.43 8.07
CA ASP A 189 -36.53 -10.14 7.54
C ASP A 189 -37.23 -11.39 6.93
N GLU A 190 -36.78 -12.61 7.26
CA GLU A 190 -37.17 -13.88 6.60
C GLU A 190 -37.17 -15.05 7.64
N SER A 191 -37.65 -14.77 8.86
CA SER A 191 -37.80 -15.70 10.00
C SER A 191 -38.86 -15.18 10.98
#